data_AF-L5NHZ3-F1
#
_entry.id   AF-L5NHZ3-F1
#
_cell.length_a   1.000
_cell.length_b   1.000
_cell.length_c   1.000
_cell.angle_alpha   90.00
_cell.angle_beta   90.00
_cell.angle_gamma   90.00
#
_symmetry.space_group_name_H-M   'P 1'
#
loop_
_entity.id
_entity.type
_entity.pdbx_description
1 polymer ?
#
loop_
_entity_poly.entity_id
_entity_poly.type
_entity_poly.pdbx_seq_one_letter_code
_entity_poly.pdbx_strand_id
1 'polypeptide(L)'
;MSTEEAHDDHGHHLPAVQDWPRGFGEASWWPFVTAVGGAGIYAGAGLYVMGQDGIVGQTAGPAVFIGSIFLFLAGLYGWLYHAFVSHFWSRDASQKSASKLRWGMIAFLGSELGTFGALFAYYFFIRAGTWPPQELPHLTGSLVLANTAILIVSSLTLHWAHVAIREENHRNFVLGLAVTLLLGVIFIGGQVYEYYEFIVHSNFSITDGIFGSAFYGLTGLHGLHVSLGAVLLGIVFVRALRGQYS
;
A
#
# COMPACT_ATOMS: atom_id res chain seq x y z
N MET A 1 -8.46 38.18 61.08
CA MET A 1 -7.04 38.60 61.12
C MET A 1 -6.28 37.42 61.70
N SER A 2 -5.51 36.62 60.98
CA SER A 2 -5.05 36.55 59.59
C SER A 2 -4.67 35.08 59.33
N THR A 3 -4.99 34.57 58.14
CA THR A 3 -4.62 33.24 57.64
C THR A 3 -3.19 33.27 57.09
N GLU A 4 -2.27 32.45 57.61
CA GLU A 4 -0.94 32.26 57.03
C GLU A 4 -0.96 31.13 55.99
N GLU A 5 -1.06 31.62 54.75
CA GLU A 5 -0.45 31.19 53.48
C GLU A 5 0.09 29.77 53.32
N ALA A 6 -0.60 29.04 52.42
CA ALA A 6 -0.08 27.90 51.70
C ALA A 6 1.05 28.35 50.74
N HIS A 7 2.26 27.81 50.93
CA HIS A 7 3.32 27.88 49.93
C HIS A 7 3.10 26.76 48.89
N ASP A 8 2.36 27.12 47.85
CA ASP A 8 2.18 26.35 46.63
C ASP A 8 3.41 26.61 45.74
N ASP A 9 4.38 25.69 45.77
CA ASP A 9 5.58 25.73 44.91
C ASP A 9 5.18 25.32 43.48
N HIS A 10 4.51 26.23 42.78
CA HIS A 10 4.28 26.14 41.33
C HIS A 10 5.59 26.43 40.60
N GLY A 11 6.50 25.46 40.63
CA GLY A 11 7.62 25.42 39.71
C GLY A 11 7.08 25.33 38.29
N HIS A 12 6.87 26.47 37.64
CA HIS A 12 6.55 26.59 36.22
C HIS A 12 7.73 26.04 35.40
N HIS A 13 7.72 24.72 35.17
CA HIS A 13 8.53 24.10 34.14
C HIS A 13 7.95 24.56 32.80
N LEU A 14 8.61 25.53 32.17
CA LEU A 14 8.29 25.98 30.83
C LEU A 14 8.30 24.75 29.89
N PRO A 15 7.20 24.42 29.19
CA PRO A 15 7.18 23.27 28.27
C PRO A 15 7.99 23.51 26.98
N ALA A 16 8.70 24.63 26.87
CA ALA A 16 9.21 25.12 25.59
C ALA A 16 10.56 24.53 25.14
N VAL A 17 11.27 23.74 25.97
CA VAL A 17 12.58 23.18 25.58
C VAL A 17 12.45 21.88 24.76
N GLN A 18 11.29 21.21 24.78
CA GLN A 18 11.09 19.95 24.05
C GLN A 18 10.60 20.13 22.61
N ASP A 19 10.11 21.31 22.23
CA ASP A 19 9.50 21.56 20.93
C ASP A 19 10.46 22.16 19.87
N TRP A 20 11.75 22.32 20.19
CA TRP A 20 12.76 22.74 19.21
C TRP A 20 13.22 21.54 18.35
N PRO A 21 13.45 21.69 17.03
CA PRO A 21 13.93 20.59 16.20
C PRO A 21 15.23 20.05 16.78
N ARG A 22 15.18 18.83 17.33
CA ARG A 22 16.40 18.06 17.60
C ARG A 22 17.08 17.91 16.24
N GLY A 23 18.35 18.28 16.17
CA GLY A 23 19.06 18.55 14.92
C GLY A 23 19.00 17.43 13.88
N PHE A 24 19.53 17.72 12.68
CA PHE A 24 19.57 16.88 11.49
C PHE A 24 20.06 15.40 11.65
N GLY A 25 20.43 14.96 12.86
CA GLY A 25 20.74 13.57 13.18
C GLY A 25 19.53 12.63 13.30
N GLU A 26 18.31 13.16 13.47
CA GLU A 26 17.05 12.36 13.46
C GLU A 26 16.34 12.35 12.09
N ALA A 27 16.86 13.08 11.10
CA ALA A 27 16.26 13.15 9.78
C ALA A 27 16.48 11.82 9.02
N SER A 28 15.38 11.10 8.77
CA SER A 28 15.41 9.91 7.94
C SER A 28 15.85 10.26 6.52
N TRP A 29 16.91 9.62 6.02
CA TRP A 29 17.39 9.79 4.65
C TRP A 29 16.55 9.01 3.63
N TRP A 30 15.72 8.09 4.10
CA TRP A 30 14.93 7.20 3.25
C TRP A 30 13.97 7.92 2.29
N PRO A 31 13.26 9.00 2.67
CA PRO A 31 12.45 9.78 1.71
C PRO A 31 13.26 10.34 0.55
N PHE A 32 14.50 10.77 0.78
CA PHE A 32 15.38 11.25 -0.28
C PHE A 32 15.82 10.12 -1.20
N VAL A 33 16.25 8.98 -0.64
CA VAL A 33 16.62 7.78 -1.42
C VAL A 33 15.44 7.30 -2.27
N THR A 34 14.24 7.23 -1.69
CA THR A 34 13.01 6.87 -2.41
C THR A 34 12.68 7.88 -3.51
N ALA A 35 12.83 9.18 -3.26
CA ALA A 35 12.56 10.20 -4.27
C ALA A 35 13.54 10.12 -5.45
N VAL A 36 14.84 9.91 -5.18
CA VAL A 36 15.86 9.73 -6.23
C VAL A 36 15.59 8.45 -7.03
N GLY A 37 15.25 7.34 -6.36
CA GLY A 37 14.83 6.11 -7.04
C GLY A 37 13.60 6.31 -7.91
N GLY A 38 12.56 6.96 -7.39
CA GLY A 38 11.33 7.25 -8.12
C GLY A 38 11.56 8.13 -9.36
N ALA A 39 12.29 9.23 -9.20
CA ALA A 39 12.67 10.09 -10.32
C ALA A 39 13.53 9.34 -11.35
N GLY A 40 14.45 8.49 -10.88
CA GLY A 40 15.29 7.65 -11.72
C GLY A 40 14.52 6.64 -12.57
N ILE A 41 13.39 6.12 -12.08
CA ILE A 41 12.51 5.24 -12.88
C ILE A 41 11.95 6.00 -14.10
N TYR A 42 11.46 7.23 -13.90
CA TYR A 42 10.97 8.07 -15.01
C TYR A 42 12.10 8.47 -15.97
N ALA A 43 13.27 8.83 -15.44
CA ALA A 43 14.44 9.15 -16.25
C ALA A 43 14.91 7.94 -17.07
N GLY A 44 14.94 6.74 -16.48
CA GLY A 44 15.30 5.48 -17.15
C GLY A 44 14.32 5.13 -18.27
N ALA A 45 13.02 5.31 -18.05
CA ALA A 45 12.00 5.14 -19.09
C ALA A 45 12.18 6.15 -20.24
N GLY A 46 12.45 7.42 -19.93
CA GLY A 46 12.75 8.44 -20.94
C GLY A 46 14.01 8.11 -21.75
N LEU A 47 15.08 7.68 -21.09
CA LEU A 47 16.32 7.24 -21.74
C LEU A 47 16.12 5.98 -22.60
N TYR A 48 15.22 5.08 -22.21
CA TYR A 48 14.88 3.91 -23.02
C TYR A 48 14.24 4.33 -24.35
N VAL A 49 13.28 5.26 -24.32
CA VAL A 49 12.67 5.81 -25.54
C VAL A 49 13.72 6.52 -26.41
N MET A 50 14.54 7.38 -25.81
CA MET A 50 15.64 8.06 -26.53
C MET A 50 16.68 7.08 -27.11
N GLY A 51 16.86 5.92 -26.48
CA GLY A 51 17.73 4.85 -26.96
C GLY A 51 17.17 4.13 -28.18
N GLN A 52 15.84 4.06 -28.32
CA GLN A 52 15.19 3.55 -29.53
C GLN A 52 15.40 4.50 -30.72
N ASP A 53 15.43 5.80 -30.46
CA ASP A 53 15.69 6.84 -31.47
C ASP A 53 17.19 7.04 -31.77
N GLY A 54 18.07 6.27 -31.12
CA GLY A 54 19.53 6.31 -31.34
C GLY A 54 20.26 7.53 -30.75
N ILE A 55 19.59 8.32 -29.90
CA ILE A 55 20.14 9.53 -29.26
C ILE A 55 21.12 9.15 -28.13
N VAL A 56 20.81 8.09 -27.39
CA VAL A 56 21.63 7.54 -26.30
C VAL A 56 21.91 6.06 -26.55
N GLY A 57 22.91 5.50 -25.86
CA GLY A 57 23.20 4.07 -25.95
C GLY A 57 21.99 3.22 -25.52
N GLN A 58 21.68 2.17 -26.29
CA GLN A 58 20.50 1.31 -26.06
C GLN A 58 20.47 0.68 -24.66
N THR A 59 21.63 0.53 -24.02
CA THR A 59 21.77 -0.03 -22.67
C THR A 59 21.57 1.00 -21.55
N ALA A 60 21.68 2.30 -21.83
CA ALA A 60 21.61 3.35 -20.82
C ALA A 60 20.23 3.41 -20.16
N GLY A 61 19.15 3.40 -20.95
CA GLY A 61 17.78 3.39 -20.45
C GLY A 61 17.49 2.20 -19.52
N PRO A 62 17.64 0.95 -19.99
CA PRO A 62 17.43 -0.24 -19.16
C PRO A 62 18.29 -0.27 -17.89
N ALA A 63 19.57 0.11 -17.98
CA ALA A 63 20.47 0.12 -16.84
C ALA A 63 20.02 1.13 -15.76
N VAL A 64 19.69 2.36 -16.16
CA VAL A 64 19.20 3.39 -15.24
C VAL A 64 17.86 2.99 -14.64
N PHE A 65 16.97 2.41 -15.44
CA PHE A 65 15.65 1.95 -14.98
C PHE A 65 15.77 0.87 -13.89
N ILE A 66 16.54 -0.19 -14.16
CA ILE A 66 16.75 -1.29 -13.20
C ILE A 66 17.45 -0.78 -11.93
N GLY A 67 18.52 0.00 -12.07
CA GLY A 67 19.24 0.57 -10.91
C GLY A 67 18.33 1.45 -10.05
N SER A 68 17.45 2.24 -10.68
CA SER A 68 16.51 3.11 -9.99
C SER A 68 15.40 2.33 -9.29
N ILE A 69 14.94 1.20 -9.83
CA ILE A 69 14.02 0.29 -9.13
C ILE A 69 14.65 -0.22 -7.84
N PHE A 70 15.90 -0.71 -7.89
CA PHE A 70 16.59 -1.18 -6.69
C PHE A 70 16.74 -0.07 -5.65
N LEU A 71 17.10 1.14 -6.08
CA LEU A 71 17.22 2.29 -5.19
C LEU A 71 15.88 2.67 -4.56
N PHE A 72 14.81 2.68 -5.35
CA PHE A 72 13.45 2.95 -4.90
C PHE A 72 12.98 1.92 -3.86
N LEU A 73 13.17 0.63 -4.14
CA LEU A 73 12.81 -0.45 -3.22
C LEU A 73 13.65 -0.42 -1.93
N ALA A 74 14.94 -0.12 -2.02
CA ALA A 74 15.80 0.07 -0.84
C ALA A 74 15.33 1.26 0.01
N GLY A 75 14.95 2.36 -0.63
CA GLY A 75 14.35 3.53 0.02
C GLY A 75 13.06 3.19 0.76
N LEU A 76 12.13 2.52 0.09
CA LEU A 76 10.87 2.06 0.67
C LEU A 76 11.09 1.10 1.84
N TYR A 77 11.98 0.10 1.67
CA TYR A 77 12.30 -0.85 2.72
C TYR A 77 12.89 -0.15 3.95
N GLY A 78 13.87 0.73 3.76
CA GLY A 78 14.49 1.46 4.85
C GLY A 78 13.51 2.38 5.59
N TRP A 79 12.61 3.04 4.84
CA TRP A 79 11.53 3.83 5.44
C TRP A 79 10.56 2.95 6.25
N LEU A 80 10.13 1.82 5.68
CA LEU A 80 9.24 0.86 6.34
C LEU A 80 9.89 0.26 7.59
N TYR A 81 11.20 -0.04 7.53
CA TYR A 81 11.98 -0.53 8.66
C TYR A 81 12.03 0.51 9.79
N HIS A 82 12.30 1.78 9.50
CA HIS A 82 12.24 2.84 10.52
C HIS A 82 10.82 3.13 11.02
N ALA A 83 9.81 3.01 10.18
CA ALA A 83 8.43 3.28 10.58
C ALA A 83 7.84 2.17 11.47
N PHE A 84 8.16 0.90 11.19
CA PHE A 84 7.49 -0.24 11.81
C PHE A 84 8.41 -1.17 12.62
N VAL A 85 9.71 -1.20 12.33
CA VAL A 85 10.65 -2.18 12.90
C VAL A 85 11.61 -1.56 13.93
N SER A 86 12.12 -0.34 13.74
CA SER A 86 13.02 0.28 14.72
C SER A 86 12.31 0.57 16.05
N HIS A 87 11.09 1.11 15.98
CA HIS A 87 10.23 1.37 17.14
C HIS A 87 9.41 0.14 17.57
N PHE A 88 9.70 -1.02 17.00
CA PHE A 88 8.97 -2.25 17.31
C PHE A 88 8.98 -2.60 18.81
N TRP A 89 10.06 -2.23 19.50
CA TRP A 89 10.26 -2.51 20.93
C TRP A 89 9.82 -1.37 21.86
N SER A 90 9.55 -0.17 21.34
CA SER A 90 9.03 0.96 22.12
C SER A 90 7.50 0.96 22.11
N ARG A 91 6.87 0.91 23.28
CA ARG A 91 5.39 0.99 23.44
C ARG A 91 4.85 2.43 23.45
N ASP A 92 5.67 3.41 23.07
CA ASP A 92 5.34 4.83 23.15
C ASP A 92 4.42 5.25 22.00
N ALA A 93 3.12 5.02 22.14
CA ALA A 93 2.10 5.62 21.28
C ALA A 93 1.32 6.68 22.06
N SER A 94 1.68 7.96 21.90
CA SER A 94 0.87 9.04 22.48
C SER A 94 -0.49 9.12 21.78
N GLN A 95 -1.58 9.25 22.53
CA GLN A 95 -2.96 9.36 22.03
C GLN A 95 -3.13 10.47 20.97
N LYS A 96 -2.38 11.59 21.10
CA LYS A 96 -2.37 12.68 20.12
C LYS A 96 -1.77 12.26 18.77
N SER A 97 -0.80 11.35 18.75
CA SER A 97 -0.23 10.80 17.51
C SER A 97 -1.23 9.91 16.78
N ALA A 98 -2.00 9.09 17.52
CA ALA A 98 -2.98 8.17 16.94
C ALA A 98 -4.10 8.90 16.14
N SER A 99 -4.59 10.05 16.63
CA SER A 99 -5.61 10.83 15.90
C SER A 99 -5.08 11.39 14.59
N LYS A 100 -3.85 11.94 14.58
CA LYS A 100 -3.21 12.45 13.35
C LYS A 100 -2.98 11.35 12.32
N LEU A 101 -2.51 10.18 12.75
CA LEU A 101 -2.31 9.02 11.88
C LEU A 101 -3.61 8.50 11.26
N ARG A 102 -4.71 8.50 12.03
CA ARG A 102 -6.05 8.13 11.50
C ARG A 102 -6.51 9.08 10.39
N TRP A 103 -6.38 10.39 10.59
CA TRP A 103 -6.70 11.37 9.55
C TRP A 103 -5.81 11.24 8.33
N GLY A 104 -4.51 10.97 8.52
CA GLY A 104 -3.59 10.66 7.43
C GLY A 104 -4.02 9.43 6.62
N MET A 105 -4.44 8.35 7.29
CA MET A 105 -4.97 7.16 6.62
C MET A 105 -6.27 7.45 5.86
N ILE A 106 -7.21 8.21 6.44
CA ILE A 106 -8.44 8.59 5.74
C ILE A 106 -8.13 9.42 4.49
N ALA A 107 -7.23 10.39 4.58
CA ALA A 107 -6.80 11.18 3.43
C ALA A 107 -6.14 10.32 2.34
N PHE A 108 -5.28 9.38 2.74
CA PHE A 108 -4.66 8.41 1.84
C PHE A 108 -5.72 7.54 1.14
N LEU A 109 -6.67 6.96 1.87
CA LEU A 109 -7.77 6.19 1.30
C LEU A 109 -8.65 7.03 0.38
N GLY A 110 -8.87 8.31 0.72
CA GLY A 110 -9.55 9.27 -0.14
C GLY A 110 -8.81 9.50 -1.46
N SER A 111 -7.48 9.60 -1.43
CA SER A 111 -6.68 9.71 -2.66
C SER A 111 -6.70 8.44 -3.50
N GLU A 112 -6.65 7.26 -2.89
CA GLU A 112 -6.78 5.98 -3.60
C GLU A 112 -8.16 5.86 -4.27
N LEU A 113 -9.23 6.23 -3.58
CA LEU A 113 -10.58 6.28 -4.14
C LEU A 113 -10.65 7.24 -5.35
N GLY A 114 -9.98 8.39 -5.27
CA GLY A 114 -9.85 9.32 -6.40
C GLY A 114 -9.12 8.71 -7.59
N THR A 115 -7.99 8.02 -7.36
CA THR A 115 -7.23 7.32 -8.41
C THR A 115 -8.06 6.23 -9.09
N PHE A 116 -8.72 5.36 -8.31
CA PHE A 116 -9.62 4.35 -8.87
C PHE A 116 -10.81 5.00 -9.59
N GLY A 117 -11.38 6.07 -9.03
CA GLY A 117 -12.47 6.82 -9.65
C GLY A 117 -12.10 7.38 -11.02
N ALA A 118 -10.88 7.90 -11.17
CA ALA A 118 -10.37 8.36 -12.47
C ALA A 118 -10.23 7.22 -13.50
N LEU A 119 -9.73 6.05 -13.08
CA LEU A 119 -9.63 4.88 -13.96
C LEU A 119 -11.01 4.32 -14.36
N PHE A 120 -11.97 4.30 -13.43
CA PHE A 120 -13.36 3.95 -13.75
C PHE A 120 -14.00 4.97 -14.69
N ALA A 121 -13.76 6.27 -14.48
CA ALA A 121 -14.25 7.30 -15.39
C ALA A 121 -13.66 7.12 -16.81
N TYR A 122 -12.38 6.79 -16.92
CA TYR A 122 -11.75 6.41 -18.19
C TYR A 122 -12.42 5.19 -18.82
N TYR A 123 -12.66 4.12 -18.05
CA TYR A 123 -13.37 2.93 -18.52
C TYR A 123 -14.80 3.26 -19.02
N PHE A 124 -15.58 4.02 -18.25
CA PHE A 124 -16.95 4.40 -18.64
C PHE A 124 -16.97 5.30 -19.88
N PHE A 125 -16.00 6.21 -20.00
CA PHE A 125 -15.88 7.06 -21.18
C PHE A 125 -15.64 6.23 -22.46
N ILE A 126 -14.72 5.26 -22.41
CA ILE A 126 -14.48 4.35 -23.54
C ILE A 126 -15.74 3.53 -23.82
N ARG A 127 -16.38 3.00 -22.77
CA ARG A 127 -17.57 2.16 -22.88
C ARG A 127 -18.76 2.89 -23.50
N ALA A 128 -18.89 4.18 -23.28
CA ALA A 128 -19.96 5.01 -23.84
C ALA A 128 -19.75 5.36 -25.32
N GLY A 129 -18.52 5.25 -25.85
CA GLY A 129 -18.19 5.72 -27.19
C GLY A 129 -17.41 4.69 -28.02
N THR A 130 -16.09 4.67 -27.86
CA THR A 130 -15.12 4.06 -28.79
C THR A 130 -14.98 2.54 -28.67
N TRP A 131 -15.87 1.86 -27.94
CA TRP A 131 -15.76 0.43 -27.69
C TRP A 131 -16.27 -0.41 -28.88
N PRO A 132 -15.40 -1.17 -29.58
CA PRO A 132 -15.86 -2.08 -30.63
C PRO A 132 -16.58 -3.30 -30.01
N PRO A 133 -17.75 -3.71 -30.53
CA PRO A 133 -18.56 -4.81 -29.98
C PRO A 133 -17.99 -6.22 -30.23
N GLN A 134 -16.70 -6.35 -30.52
CA GLN A 134 -16.07 -7.64 -30.83
C GLN A 134 -15.91 -8.48 -29.56
N GLU A 135 -16.12 -9.78 -29.71
CA GLU A 135 -16.28 -10.75 -28.63
C GLU A 135 -15.17 -10.66 -27.59
N LEU A 136 -15.53 -10.14 -26.42
CA LEU A 136 -14.68 -10.22 -25.25
C LEU A 136 -14.51 -11.70 -24.88
N PRO A 137 -13.34 -12.12 -24.39
CA PRO A 137 -13.22 -13.40 -23.69
C PRO A 137 -14.33 -13.51 -22.63
N HIS A 138 -14.72 -14.72 -22.23
CA HIS A 138 -15.66 -14.88 -21.12
C HIS A 138 -15.01 -14.44 -19.79
N LEU A 139 -15.05 -13.14 -19.51
CA LEU A 139 -14.46 -12.50 -18.32
C LEU A 139 -15.22 -12.79 -17.02
N THR A 140 -16.35 -13.50 -17.10
CA THR A 140 -17.15 -13.96 -15.94
C THR A 140 -16.99 -15.46 -15.74
N GLY A 141 -15.77 -15.96 -15.90
CA GLY A 141 -15.45 -17.36 -15.62
C GLY A 141 -15.65 -17.71 -14.14
N SER A 142 -15.78 -19.01 -13.85
CA SER A 142 -15.89 -19.52 -12.48
C SER A 142 -14.71 -19.09 -11.59
N LEU A 143 -13.52 -18.91 -12.17
CA LEU A 143 -12.32 -18.44 -11.48
C LEU A 143 -12.50 -17.01 -10.93
N VAL A 144 -13.06 -16.09 -11.72
CA VAL A 144 -13.28 -14.69 -11.33
C VAL A 144 -14.28 -14.60 -10.17
N LEU A 145 -15.34 -15.41 -10.25
CA LEU A 145 -16.34 -15.51 -9.19
C LEU A 145 -15.74 -16.11 -7.91
N ALA A 146 -14.88 -17.13 -8.05
CA ALA A 146 -14.18 -17.72 -6.91
C ALA A 146 -13.22 -16.71 -6.24
N ASN A 147 -12.42 -15.97 -7.01
CA ASN A 147 -11.55 -14.92 -6.50
C ASN A 147 -12.35 -13.82 -5.78
N THR A 148 -13.51 -13.45 -6.32
CA THR A 148 -14.42 -12.50 -5.67
C THR A 148 -14.95 -13.04 -4.34
N ALA A 149 -15.40 -14.30 -4.31
CA ALA A 149 -15.87 -14.95 -3.09
C ALA A 149 -14.77 -15.01 -2.02
N ILE A 150 -13.52 -15.30 -2.41
CA ILE A 150 -12.35 -15.32 -1.51
C ILE A 150 -12.17 -13.96 -0.84
N LEU A 151 -12.24 -12.85 -1.57
CA LEU A 151 -12.12 -11.50 -0.99
C LEU A 151 -13.28 -11.13 -0.05
N ILE A 152 -14.49 -11.58 -0.37
CA ILE A 152 -15.65 -11.37 0.51
C ILE A 152 -15.41 -12.13 1.82
N VAL A 153 -15.02 -13.40 1.75
CA VAL A 153 -14.72 -14.23 2.93
C VAL A 153 -13.53 -13.66 3.72
N SER A 154 -12.49 -13.15 3.06
CA SER A 154 -11.36 -12.52 3.75
C SER A 154 -11.81 -11.30 4.55
N SER A 155 -12.74 -10.51 4.02
CA SER A 155 -13.33 -9.36 4.72
C SER A 155 -14.10 -9.77 5.99
N LEU A 156 -14.86 -10.86 5.91
CA LEU A 156 -15.58 -11.42 7.06
C LEU A 156 -14.61 -11.92 8.14
N THR A 157 -13.54 -12.61 7.75
CA THR A 157 -12.53 -13.11 8.70
C THR A 157 -11.74 -11.99 9.37
N LEU A 158 -11.47 -10.90 8.65
CA LEU A 158 -10.83 -9.70 9.23
C LEU A 158 -11.76 -9.00 10.22
N HIS A 159 -13.04 -8.89 9.89
CA HIS A 159 -14.04 -8.34 10.82
C HIS A 159 -14.15 -9.20 12.08
N TRP A 160 -14.15 -10.53 11.93
CA TRP A 160 -14.12 -11.45 13.07
C TRP A 160 -12.88 -11.26 13.94
N ALA A 161 -11.68 -11.09 13.34
CA ALA A 161 -10.47 -10.78 14.08
C ALA A 161 -10.61 -9.47 14.87
N HIS A 162 -11.19 -8.43 14.26
CA HIS A 162 -11.40 -7.14 14.89
C HIS A 162 -12.41 -7.20 16.05
N VAL A 163 -13.46 -8.01 15.95
CA VAL A 163 -14.38 -8.24 17.08
C VAL A 163 -13.68 -9.03 18.18
N ALA A 164 -12.93 -10.07 17.83
CA ALA A 164 -12.23 -10.91 18.80
C ALA A 164 -11.24 -10.13 19.68
N ILE A 165 -10.49 -9.16 19.12
CA ILE A 165 -9.59 -8.33 19.94
C ILE A 165 -10.36 -7.42 20.89
N ARG A 166 -11.55 -6.92 20.50
CA ARG A 166 -12.41 -6.10 21.39
C ARG A 166 -13.03 -6.90 22.54
N GLU A 167 -13.14 -8.21 22.37
CA GLU A 167 -13.57 -9.17 23.41
C GLU A 167 -12.38 -9.76 24.18
N GLU A 168 -11.19 -9.17 24.05
CA GLU A 168 -9.94 -9.62 24.68
C GLU A 168 -9.53 -11.07 24.28
N ASN A 169 -10.12 -11.60 23.20
CA ASN A 169 -9.86 -12.93 22.68
C ASN A 169 -8.70 -12.91 21.67
N HIS A 170 -7.48 -12.82 22.21
CA HIS A 170 -6.27 -12.75 21.42
C HIS A 170 -6.08 -13.99 20.50
N ARG A 171 -6.51 -15.18 20.93
CA ARG A 171 -6.38 -16.40 20.11
C ARG A 171 -7.16 -16.28 18.81
N ASN A 172 -8.43 -15.86 18.91
CA ASN A 172 -9.29 -15.70 17.74
C ASN A 172 -8.87 -14.50 16.89
N PHE A 173 -8.34 -13.44 17.50
CA PHE A 173 -7.75 -12.31 16.77
C PHE A 173 -6.61 -12.75 15.85
N VAL A 174 -5.63 -13.49 16.39
CA VAL A 174 -4.50 -14.02 15.60
C VAL A 174 -4.99 -14.99 14.54
N LEU A 175 -5.93 -15.88 14.87
CA LEU A 175 -6.44 -16.86 13.91
C LEU A 175 -7.18 -16.17 12.76
N GLY A 176 -8.03 -15.19 13.06
CA GLY A 176 -8.73 -14.42 12.04
C GLY A 176 -7.76 -13.69 11.11
N LEU A 177 -6.74 -13.02 11.65
CA LEU A 177 -5.69 -12.38 10.84
C LEU A 177 -4.92 -13.38 9.97
N ALA A 178 -4.57 -14.57 10.51
CA ALA A 178 -3.88 -15.61 9.75
C ALA A 178 -4.72 -16.09 8.55
N VAL A 179 -6.02 -16.34 8.78
CA VAL A 179 -6.94 -16.75 7.73
C VAL A 179 -7.13 -15.65 6.69
N THR A 180 -7.32 -14.39 7.11
CA THR A 180 -7.42 -13.26 6.18
C THR A 180 -6.17 -13.14 5.31
N LEU A 181 -4.98 -13.22 5.91
CA LEU A 181 -3.71 -13.13 5.17
C LEU A 181 -3.56 -14.28 4.19
N LEU A 182 -3.89 -15.51 4.59
CA LEU A 182 -3.86 -16.68 3.72
C LEU A 182 -4.81 -16.51 2.51
N LEU A 183 -6.05 -16.07 2.75
CA LEU A 183 -7.02 -15.80 1.70
C LEU A 183 -6.53 -14.69 0.75
N GLY A 184 -5.88 -13.65 1.29
CA GLY A 184 -5.25 -12.60 0.48
C GLY A 184 -4.14 -13.13 -0.44
N VAL A 185 -3.27 -14.01 0.07
CA VAL A 185 -2.23 -14.65 -0.74
C VAL A 185 -2.83 -15.56 -1.81
N ILE A 186 -3.88 -16.33 -1.47
CA ILE A 186 -4.60 -17.16 -2.44
C ILE A 186 -5.23 -16.29 -3.53
N PHE A 187 -5.84 -15.16 -3.16
CA PHE A 187 -6.40 -14.22 -4.13
C PHE A 187 -5.34 -13.65 -5.08
N ILE A 188 -4.17 -13.24 -4.57
CA ILE A 188 -3.07 -12.75 -5.42
C ILE A 188 -2.61 -13.84 -6.39
N GLY A 189 -2.46 -15.08 -5.92
CA GLY A 189 -2.14 -16.22 -6.79
C GLY A 189 -3.22 -16.48 -7.84
N GLY A 190 -4.50 -16.41 -7.45
CA GLY A 190 -5.65 -16.54 -8.34
C GLY A 190 -5.70 -15.45 -9.41
N GLN A 191 -5.35 -14.21 -9.07
CA GLN A 191 -5.27 -13.09 -10.00
C GLN A 191 -4.16 -13.30 -11.04
N VAL A 192 -2.99 -13.77 -10.61
CA VAL A 192 -1.87 -14.09 -11.53
C VAL A 192 -2.24 -15.25 -12.45
N TYR A 193 -2.91 -16.28 -11.92
CA TYR A 193 -3.39 -17.41 -12.72
C TYR A 193 -4.44 -16.98 -13.75
N GLU A 194 -5.35 -16.08 -13.38
CA GLU A 194 -6.34 -15.51 -14.29
C GLU A 194 -5.67 -14.71 -15.42
N TYR A 195 -4.65 -13.92 -15.12
CA TYR A 195 -3.86 -13.22 -16.15
C TYR A 195 -3.16 -14.18 -17.09
N TYR A 196 -2.58 -15.26 -16.56
CA TYR A 196 -1.99 -16.30 -17.39
C TYR A 196 -3.02 -16.92 -18.33
N GLU A 197 -4.21 -17.24 -17.84
CA GLU A 197 -5.29 -17.83 -18.65
C GLU A 197 -5.73 -16.89 -19.78
N PHE A 198 -5.90 -15.60 -19.49
CA PHE A 198 -6.29 -14.62 -20.51
C PHE A 198 -5.20 -14.40 -21.56
N ILE A 199 -3.94 -14.26 -21.13
CA ILE A 199 -2.84 -13.98 -22.05
C ILE A 199 -2.52 -15.20 -22.91
N VAL A 200 -2.46 -16.40 -22.32
CA VAL A 200 -1.96 -17.61 -23.01
C VAL A 200 -3.08 -18.35 -23.73
N HIS A 201 -4.25 -18.53 -23.11
CA HIS A 201 -5.32 -19.33 -23.70
C HIS A 201 -6.33 -18.48 -24.48
N SER A 202 -6.58 -17.24 -24.05
CA SER A 202 -7.54 -16.35 -24.72
C SER A 202 -6.89 -15.33 -25.67
N ASN A 203 -5.55 -15.30 -25.77
CA ASN A 203 -4.79 -14.28 -26.52
C ASN A 203 -5.26 -12.84 -26.22
N PHE A 204 -5.61 -12.57 -24.96
CA PHE A 204 -6.05 -11.27 -24.49
C PHE A 204 -5.03 -10.68 -23.54
N SER A 205 -4.41 -9.59 -23.98
CA SER A 205 -3.23 -8.95 -23.41
C SER A 205 -3.44 -7.44 -23.27
N ILE A 206 -2.50 -6.77 -22.61
CA ILE A 206 -2.55 -5.31 -22.41
C ILE A 206 -2.49 -4.52 -23.72
N THR A 207 -1.96 -5.12 -24.79
CA THR A 207 -1.83 -4.49 -26.12
C THR A 207 -3.04 -4.68 -27.02
N ASP A 208 -4.06 -5.43 -26.57
CA ASP A 208 -5.27 -5.72 -27.37
C ASP A 208 -6.28 -4.57 -27.32
N GLY A 209 -5.81 -3.42 -27.82
CA GLY A 209 -6.58 -2.21 -27.96
C GLY A 209 -6.94 -1.54 -26.65
N ILE A 210 -7.90 -0.61 -26.75
CA ILE A 210 -8.29 0.27 -25.67
C ILE A 210 -8.90 -0.51 -24.49
N PHE A 211 -9.58 -1.64 -24.77
CA PHE A 211 -10.13 -2.48 -23.72
C PHE A 211 -9.04 -3.19 -22.92
N GLY A 212 -8.10 -3.88 -23.59
CA GLY A 212 -6.98 -4.54 -22.93
C GLY A 212 -6.24 -3.59 -21.99
N SER A 213 -5.90 -2.40 -22.49
CA SER A 213 -5.23 -1.39 -21.66
C SER A 213 -6.06 -0.93 -20.45
N ALA A 214 -7.37 -0.74 -20.61
CA ALA A 214 -8.24 -0.32 -19.50
C ALA A 214 -8.44 -1.44 -18.47
N PHE A 215 -8.66 -2.67 -18.93
CA PHE A 215 -8.86 -3.85 -18.09
C PHE A 215 -7.61 -4.15 -17.25
N TYR A 216 -6.45 -4.32 -17.89
CA TYR A 216 -5.20 -4.62 -17.19
C TYR A 216 -4.69 -3.43 -16.38
N GLY A 217 -4.96 -2.19 -16.80
CA GLY A 217 -4.67 -1.00 -16.01
C GLY A 217 -5.45 -0.95 -14.69
N LEU A 218 -6.77 -1.16 -14.74
CA LEU A 218 -7.63 -1.13 -13.56
C LEU A 218 -7.38 -2.33 -12.64
N THR A 219 -7.41 -3.54 -13.20
CA THR A 219 -7.20 -4.77 -12.42
C THR A 219 -5.76 -4.90 -11.92
N GLY A 220 -4.78 -4.38 -12.66
CA GLY A 220 -3.38 -4.35 -12.26
C GLY A 220 -3.14 -3.40 -11.09
N LEU A 221 -3.73 -2.20 -11.10
CA LEU A 221 -3.69 -1.29 -9.95
C LEU A 221 -4.37 -1.93 -8.72
N HIS A 222 -5.52 -2.59 -8.91
CA HIS A 222 -6.19 -3.31 -7.84
C HIS A 222 -5.31 -4.44 -7.27
N GLY A 223 -4.68 -5.25 -8.12
CA GLY A 223 -3.75 -6.30 -7.70
C GLY A 223 -2.55 -5.76 -6.92
N LEU A 224 -2.00 -4.62 -7.35
CA LEU A 224 -0.95 -3.91 -6.61
C LEU A 224 -1.45 -3.45 -5.24
N HIS A 225 -2.62 -2.81 -5.18
CA HIS A 225 -3.23 -2.35 -3.92
C HIS A 225 -3.46 -3.50 -2.93
N VAL A 226 -4.00 -4.63 -3.39
CA VAL A 226 -4.21 -5.83 -2.55
C VAL A 226 -2.87 -6.42 -2.09
N SER A 227 -1.85 -6.44 -2.94
CA SER A 227 -0.51 -6.91 -2.58
C SER A 227 0.13 -6.06 -1.48
N LEU A 228 0.05 -4.73 -1.60
CA LEU A 228 0.50 -3.81 -0.55
C LEU A 228 -0.31 -4.00 0.74
N GLY A 229 -1.63 -4.17 0.63
CA GLY A 229 -2.50 -4.49 1.74
C GLY A 229 -2.11 -5.79 2.46
N ALA A 230 -1.75 -6.84 1.71
CA ALA A 230 -1.27 -8.11 2.26
C ALA A 230 0.07 -7.96 3.00
N VAL A 231 1.00 -7.14 2.49
CA VAL A 231 2.26 -6.82 3.20
C VAL A 231 1.97 -6.11 4.53
N LEU A 232 1.13 -5.07 4.51
CA LEU A 232 0.76 -4.34 5.73
C LEU A 232 0.02 -5.25 6.73
N LEU A 233 -0.88 -6.11 6.26
CA LEU A 233 -1.58 -7.08 7.09
C LEU A 233 -0.61 -8.12 7.66
N GLY A 234 0.40 -8.54 6.90
CA GLY A 234 1.49 -9.40 7.38
C GLY A 234 2.27 -8.77 8.52
N ILE A 235 2.57 -7.46 8.45
CA ILE A 235 3.21 -6.72 9.55
C ILE A 235 2.30 -6.72 10.79
N VAL A 236 1.00 -6.44 10.63
CA VAL A 236 0.03 -6.48 11.73
C VAL A 236 -0.05 -7.89 12.33
N PHE A 237 -0.08 -8.94 11.51
CA PHE A 237 -0.11 -10.32 11.97
C PHE A 237 1.12 -10.69 12.80
N VAL A 238 2.33 -10.32 12.35
CA VAL A 238 3.57 -10.56 13.12
C VAL A 238 3.54 -9.81 14.46
N ARG A 239 3.01 -8.58 14.49
CA ARG A 239 2.84 -7.80 15.73
C ARG A 239 1.80 -8.41 16.66
N ALA A 240 0.73 -8.98 16.11
CA ALA A 240 -0.27 -9.73 16.86
C ALA A 240 0.35 -10.97 17.52
N LEU A 241 1.16 -11.76 16.81
CA LEU A 241 1.85 -12.90 17.40
C LEU A 241 2.76 -12.54 18.59
N ARG A 242 3.25 -11.30 18.64
CA ARG A 242 4.07 -10.80 19.76
C ARG A 242 3.28 -10.12 20.88
N GLY A 243 1.94 -10.16 20.85
CA GLY A 243 1.09 -9.60 21.90
C GLY A 243 1.18 -8.08 22.02
N GLN A 244 1.38 -7.38 20.89
CA GLN A 244 1.46 -5.91 20.88
C GLN A 244 0.10 -5.21 20.81
N TYR A 245 -0.98 -5.97 20.67
CA TYR A 245 -2.35 -5.46 20.62
C TYR A 245 -3.11 -5.93 21.86
N SER A 246 -3.89 -5.03 22.43
CA SER A 246 -4.82 -5.23 23.55
C SER A 246 -6.20 -4.77 23.14
#